data_AF-A0A1X0ZM30-F1
#
_entry.id   AF-A0A1X0ZM30-F1
#
_cell.length_a   1.000
_cell.length_b   1.000
_cell.length_c   1.000
_cell.angle_alpha   90.00
_cell.angle_beta   90.00
_cell.angle_gamma   90.00
#
_symmetry.space_group_name_H-M   'P 1'
#
loop_
_entity.id
_entity.type
_entity.pdbx_description
1 polymer ?
#
loop_
_entity_poly.entity_id
_entity_poly.type
_entity_poly.pdbx_seq_one_letter_code
_entity_poly.pdbx_strand_id
1 'polypeptide(L)'
;MMVPLGLLLCGAMMGNKGCDAAPPTARDKNMQAQSSLMERATSAVPVPQVNNFLSREAVAKQVKRLDEKGKLFYVYILGNNGQQIGYYVSNTRPVPTCSLLTPPDDIWKDYNGNGGLTSQRLTAPGLGGTYSPGPCSSVFFFDAATDAYIEIAGLNYFVSDQPLAVKSEPIKIIGAQ
;
A
#
# COMPACT_ATOMS: atom_id res chain seq x y z
N MET A 1 -80.72 -5.10 51.98
CA MET A 1 -79.98 -3.86 52.28
C MET A 1 -78.78 -3.82 51.35
N MET A 2 -78.86 -3.22 50.16
CA MET A 2 -78.73 -1.77 49.84
C MET A 2 -77.35 -1.17 50.19
N VAL A 3 -76.47 -1.21 49.17
CA VAL A 3 -75.39 -0.32 48.63
C VAL A 3 -75.05 0.98 49.42
N PRO A 4 -73.78 1.49 49.41
CA PRO A 4 -73.20 2.26 48.27
C PRO A 4 -71.77 1.78 47.89
N LEU A 5 -71.40 1.58 46.62
CA LEU A 5 -71.03 2.55 45.58
C LEU A 5 -69.94 3.54 46.03
N GLY A 6 -68.67 3.12 45.88
CA GLY A 6 -67.47 3.96 46.02
C GLY A 6 -66.60 3.80 44.78
N LEU A 7 -66.67 4.81 43.90
CA LEU A 7 -65.89 4.98 42.69
C LEU A 7 -64.46 5.42 43.05
N LEU A 8 -63.42 4.72 42.59
CA LEU A 8 -62.09 5.31 42.43
C LEU A 8 -61.27 4.55 41.38
N LEU A 9 -61.28 5.12 40.16
CA LEU A 9 -60.26 4.91 39.14
C LEU A 9 -58.88 5.25 39.73
N CYS A 10 -57.89 4.39 39.49
CA CYS A 10 -56.50 4.84 39.38
C CYS A 10 -55.86 4.09 38.21
N GLY A 11 -55.98 4.70 37.03
CA GLY A 11 -55.36 4.26 35.79
C GLY A 11 -53.84 4.44 35.81
N ALA A 12 -53.17 3.61 35.01
CA ALA A 12 -51.74 3.63 34.77
C ALA A 12 -51.23 5.01 34.35
N MET A 13 -50.13 5.47 34.96
CA MET A 13 -49.18 6.39 34.33
C MET A 13 -47.76 5.90 34.65
N MET A 14 -47.25 5.02 33.77
CA MET A 14 -45.80 4.83 33.64
C MET A 14 -45.24 6.12 33.02
N GLY A 15 -44.70 6.99 33.88
CA GLY A 15 -43.96 8.16 33.43
C GLY A 15 -42.69 7.71 32.73
N ASN A 16 -42.71 7.74 31.40
CA ASN A 16 -41.54 7.68 30.56
C ASN A 16 -40.72 8.96 30.82
N LYS A 17 -39.83 8.94 31.83
CA LYS A 17 -38.79 9.95 31.93
C LYS A 17 -37.82 9.71 30.78
N GLY A 18 -38.10 10.39 29.67
CA GLY A 18 -37.15 10.51 28.57
C GLY A 18 -35.81 10.92 29.16
N CYS A 19 -34.76 10.21 28.77
CA CYS A 19 -33.40 10.64 28.98
C CYS A 19 -33.23 11.99 28.25
N ASP A 20 -33.40 13.11 28.96
CA ASP A 20 -32.99 14.41 28.46
C ASP A 20 -31.50 14.33 28.18
N ALA A 21 -31.12 14.33 26.91
CA ALA A 21 -29.73 14.32 26.50
C ALA A 21 -29.04 15.52 27.13
N ALA A 22 -27.95 15.28 27.86
CA ALA A 22 -27.15 16.33 28.45
C ALA A 22 -26.76 17.39 27.39
N PRO A 23 -26.70 18.68 27.76
CA PRO A 23 -26.40 19.73 26.79
C PRO A 23 -25.06 19.47 26.09
N PRO A 24 -24.93 19.78 24.79
CA PRO A 24 -23.73 19.49 24.01
C PRO A 24 -22.50 20.11 24.66
N THR A 25 -21.48 19.29 24.89
CA THR A 25 -20.20 19.73 25.43
C THR A 25 -19.47 20.61 24.40
N ALA A 26 -18.46 21.35 24.84
CA ALA A 26 -17.60 22.10 23.91
C ALA A 26 -16.93 21.19 22.86
N ARG A 27 -16.67 19.93 23.21
CA ARG A 27 -16.15 18.92 22.29
C ARG A 27 -17.15 18.59 21.19
N ASP A 28 -18.43 18.42 21.55
CA ASP A 28 -19.50 18.11 20.57
C ASP A 28 -19.68 19.25 19.57
N LYS A 29 -19.64 20.50 20.05
CA LYS A 29 -19.69 21.69 19.20
C LYS A 29 -18.50 21.77 18.25
N ASN A 30 -17.29 21.43 18.71
CA ASN A 30 -16.08 21.43 17.88
C ASN A 30 -16.12 20.35 16.79
N MET A 31 -16.60 19.14 17.10
CA MET A 31 -16.78 18.08 16.10
C MET A 31 -17.83 18.47 15.04
N GLN A 32 -18.93 19.09 15.46
CA GLN A 32 -19.97 19.56 14.56
C GLN A 32 -19.48 20.69 13.63
N ALA A 33 -18.69 21.63 14.17
CA ALA A 33 -18.04 22.67 13.39
C ALA A 33 -17.05 22.09 12.35
N GLN A 34 -16.28 21.07 12.72
CA GLN A 34 -15.38 20.38 11.79
C GLN A 34 -16.15 19.64 10.69
N SER A 35 -17.20 18.90 11.04
CA SER A 35 -18.03 18.19 10.07
C SER A 35 -18.70 19.14 9.07
N SER A 36 -19.31 20.22 9.56
CA SER A 36 -19.96 21.23 8.72
C SER A 36 -18.96 22.02 7.85
N LEU A 37 -17.73 22.23 8.32
CA LEU A 37 -16.65 22.78 7.50
C LEU A 37 -16.29 21.83 6.36
N MET A 38 -16.12 20.54 6.64
CA MET A 38 -15.79 19.53 5.63
C MET A 38 -16.90 19.37 4.58
N GLU A 39 -18.16 19.42 5.00
CA GLU A 39 -19.31 19.39 4.10
C GLU A 39 -19.36 20.61 3.18
N ARG A 40 -19.17 21.82 3.74
CA ARG A 40 -19.08 23.05 2.92
C ARG A 40 -17.88 23.02 1.98
N ALA A 41 -16.72 22.56 2.45
CA ALA A 41 -15.52 22.45 1.64
C ALA A 41 -15.72 21.49 0.46
N THR A 42 -16.32 20.32 0.72
CA THR A 42 -16.64 19.32 -0.30
C THR A 42 -17.72 19.80 -1.27
N SER A 43 -18.70 20.57 -0.79
CA SER A 43 -19.75 21.14 -1.65
C SER A 43 -19.22 22.27 -2.53
N ALA A 44 -18.34 23.12 -1.99
CA ALA A 44 -17.73 24.23 -2.72
C ALA A 44 -16.67 23.76 -3.73
N VAL A 45 -15.92 22.71 -3.38
CA VAL A 45 -14.91 22.09 -4.24
C VAL A 45 -15.13 20.57 -4.22
N PRO A 46 -16.04 20.06 -5.08
CA PRO A 46 -16.31 18.63 -5.13
C PRO A 46 -15.06 17.86 -5.56
N VAL A 47 -14.87 16.68 -4.99
CA VAL A 47 -13.83 15.74 -5.43
C VAL A 47 -14.10 15.43 -6.91
N PRO A 48 -13.15 15.74 -7.82
CA PRO A 48 -13.34 15.46 -9.24
C PRO A 48 -13.56 13.96 -9.48
N GLN A 49 -14.56 13.64 -10.31
CA GLN A 49 -14.77 12.26 -10.75
C GLN A 49 -13.71 11.92 -11.81
N VAL A 50 -12.83 10.98 -11.48
CA VAL A 50 -11.78 10.50 -12.40
C VAL A 50 -12.36 9.36 -13.23
N ASN A 51 -12.44 9.53 -14.56
CA ASN A 51 -13.04 8.54 -15.46
C ASN A 51 -12.01 7.67 -16.20
N ASN A 52 -10.83 8.24 -16.49
CA ASN A 52 -9.85 7.58 -17.36
C ASN A 52 -8.89 6.66 -16.59
N PHE A 53 -8.80 6.81 -15.26
CA PHE A 53 -7.93 5.99 -14.39
C PHE A 53 -6.51 5.77 -14.93
N LEU A 54 -5.90 6.78 -15.57
CA LEU A 54 -4.62 6.66 -16.29
C LEU A 54 -3.49 6.06 -15.43
N SER A 55 -3.46 6.36 -14.13
CA SER A 55 -2.50 5.75 -13.20
C SER A 55 -2.68 4.24 -13.06
N ARG A 56 -3.93 3.73 -13.04
CA ARG A 56 -4.21 2.29 -13.03
C ARG A 56 -3.79 1.64 -14.34
N GLU A 57 -4.03 2.29 -15.47
CA GLU A 57 -3.58 1.81 -16.79
C GLU A 57 -2.06 1.75 -16.87
N ALA A 58 -1.36 2.77 -16.35
CA ALA A 58 0.10 2.80 -16.30
C ALA A 58 0.67 1.66 -15.44
N VAL A 59 0.09 1.41 -14.26
CA VAL A 59 0.47 0.28 -13.40
C VAL A 59 0.21 -1.05 -14.12
N ALA A 60 -0.96 -1.22 -14.74
CA ALA A 60 -1.27 -2.43 -15.50
C ALA A 60 -0.29 -2.67 -16.67
N LYS A 61 0.09 -1.61 -17.38
CA LYS A 61 1.10 -1.66 -18.45
C LYS A 61 2.48 -2.01 -17.90
N GLN A 62 2.87 -1.45 -16.77
CA GLN A 62 4.14 -1.75 -16.11
C GLN A 62 4.21 -3.23 -15.72
N VAL A 63 3.22 -3.75 -15.00
CA VAL A 63 3.18 -5.16 -14.58
C VAL A 63 3.33 -6.10 -15.77
N LYS A 64 2.53 -5.87 -16.83
CA LYS A 64 2.62 -6.68 -18.07
C LYS A 64 4.01 -6.64 -18.72
N ARG A 65 4.66 -5.47 -18.71
CA ARG A 65 6.01 -5.32 -19.26
C ARG A 65 7.07 -6.02 -18.42
N LEU A 66 6.91 -6.03 -17.10
CA LEU A 66 7.86 -6.67 -16.18
C LEU A 66 7.72 -8.19 -16.16
N ASP A 67 6.58 -8.73 -16.58
CA ASP A 67 6.30 -10.17 -16.70
C ASP A 67 6.64 -10.74 -18.11
N GLU A 68 7.05 -9.89 -19.06
CA GLU A 68 7.37 -10.32 -20.41
C GLU A 68 8.67 -11.13 -20.45
N LYS A 69 8.56 -12.43 -20.73
CA LYS A 69 9.71 -13.35 -20.81
C LYS A 69 10.68 -12.95 -21.91
N GLY A 70 11.99 -12.94 -21.58
CA GLY A 70 13.05 -12.62 -22.53
C GLY A 70 13.22 -11.12 -22.81
N LYS A 71 12.47 -10.26 -22.10
CA LYS A 71 12.66 -8.81 -22.19
C LYS A 71 14.01 -8.41 -21.58
N LEU A 72 14.71 -7.52 -22.28
CA LEU A 72 15.96 -6.96 -21.80
C LEU A 72 15.72 -5.64 -21.05
N PHE A 73 16.53 -5.41 -20.04
CA PHE A 73 16.61 -4.17 -19.29
C PHE A 73 18.02 -3.64 -19.31
N TYR A 74 18.16 -2.33 -19.38
CA TYR A 74 19.43 -1.61 -19.39
C TYR A 74 19.57 -0.90 -18.06
N VAL A 75 20.50 -1.38 -17.23
CA VAL A 75 20.73 -0.90 -15.86
C VAL A 75 21.95 0.04 -15.88
N TYR A 76 21.69 1.34 -15.87
CA TYR A 76 22.72 2.37 -15.93
C TYR A 76 23.23 2.72 -14.54
N ILE A 77 24.55 2.65 -14.35
CA ILE A 77 25.20 2.97 -13.08
C ILE A 77 25.62 4.43 -13.07
N LEU A 78 25.24 5.13 -12.01
CA LEU A 78 25.58 6.52 -11.76
C LEU A 78 26.60 6.60 -10.61
N GLY A 79 27.68 7.34 -10.85
CA GLY A 79 28.56 7.81 -9.79
C GLY A 79 27.84 8.84 -8.90
N ASN A 80 28.42 9.09 -7.71
CA ASN A 80 27.84 10.02 -6.74
C ASN A 80 27.77 11.48 -7.24
N ASN A 81 28.55 11.82 -8.27
CA ASN A 81 28.54 13.10 -8.97
C ASN A 81 27.53 13.14 -10.14
N GLY A 82 26.72 12.10 -10.33
CA GLY A 82 25.80 11.96 -11.46
C GLY A 82 26.46 11.54 -12.78
N GLN A 83 27.78 11.31 -12.79
CA GLN A 83 28.47 10.79 -13.97
C GLN A 83 28.07 9.35 -14.23
N GLN A 84 27.75 9.04 -15.47
CA GLN A 84 27.46 7.67 -15.87
C GLN A 84 28.75 6.86 -15.93
N ILE A 85 28.80 5.76 -15.20
CA ILE A 85 29.95 4.85 -15.16
C ILE A 85 29.87 3.86 -16.33
N GLY A 86 28.66 3.38 -16.62
CA GLY A 86 28.39 2.37 -17.64
C GLY A 86 27.00 1.78 -17.45
N TYR A 87 26.69 0.73 -18.19
CA TYR A 87 25.44 0.00 -18.02
C TYR A 87 25.61 -1.51 -18.14
N TYR A 88 24.71 -2.26 -17.51
CA TYR A 88 24.51 -3.69 -17.72
C TYR A 88 23.27 -3.95 -18.56
N VAL A 89 23.23 -5.10 -19.23
CA VAL A 89 22.03 -5.61 -19.89
C VAL A 89 21.53 -6.80 -19.07
N SER A 90 20.30 -6.76 -18.59
CA SER A 90 19.75 -7.76 -17.68
C SER A 90 18.47 -8.40 -18.21
N ASN A 91 18.23 -9.66 -17.82
CA ASN A 91 17.01 -10.41 -18.19
C ASN A 91 15.78 -10.00 -17.36
N THR A 92 16.00 -9.28 -16.26
CA THR A 92 14.95 -8.77 -15.39
C THR A 92 15.24 -7.31 -15.05
N ARG A 93 14.20 -6.57 -14.68
CA ARG A 93 14.41 -5.35 -13.90
C ARG A 93 15.15 -5.75 -12.60
N PRO A 94 16.08 -4.93 -12.08
CA PRO A 94 16.71 -5.17 -10.79
C PRO A 94 15.69 -5.51 -9.70
N VAL A 95 15.91 -6.65 -9.06
CA VAL A 95 15.06 -7.23 -8.02
C VAL A 95 15.66 -6.86 -6.67
N PRO A 96 14.89 -6.38 -5.69
CA PRO A 96 15.40 -6.13 -4.35
C PRO A 96 15.94 -7.42 -3.71
N THR A 97 17.10 -7.35 -3.07
CA THR A 97 17.73 -8.54 -2.44
C THR A 97 16.93 -9.11 -1.27
N CYS A 98 16.06 -8.31 -0.65
CA CYS A 98 15.15 -8.78 0.39
C CYS A 98 13.81 -9.31 -0.15
N SER A 99 13.70 -9.57 -1.45
CA SER A 99 12.53 -10.25 -2.03
C SER A 99 12.45 -11.71 -1.60
N LEU A 100 11.27 -12.13 -1.13
CA LEU A 100 10.99 -13.47 -0.62
C LEU A 100 9.91 -14.16 -1.44
N LEU A 101 9.93 -15.49 -1.48
CA LEU A 101 8.88 -16.31 -2.13
C LEU A 101 7.72 -16.65 -1.20
N THR A 102 7.88 -16.39 0.11
CA THR A 102 6.87 -16.60 1.14
C THR A 102 6.66 -15.34 1.96
N PRO A 103 5.47 -15.14 2.57
CA PRO A 103 5.25 -14.04 3.49
C PRO A 103 6.33 -14.01 4.59
N PRO A 104 6.84 -12.82 4.96
CA PRO A 104 7.81 -12.69 6.06
C PRO A 104 7.17 -12.85 7.44
N ASP A 105 5.86 -12.63 7.55
CA ASP A 105 5.13 -12.71 8.82
C ASP A 105 4.70 -14.15 9.12
N ASP A 106 4.90 -14.58 10.37
CA ASP A 106 4.35 -15.83 10.90
C ASP A 106 2.97 -15.58 11.53
N ILE A 107 2.07 -16.57 11.43
CA ILE A 107 0.72 -16.49 11.98
C ILE A 107 0.69 -17.22 13.33
N TRP A 108 0.78 -16.47 14.43
CA TRP A 108 0.55 -17.03 15.76
C TRP A 108 -0.89 -16.78 16.23
N LYS A 109 -1.71 -17.83 16.29
CA LYS A 109 -3.07 -17.70 16.85
C LYS A 109 -2.99 -17.45 18.36
N ASP A 110 -3.10 -16.18 18.75
CA ASP A 110 -3.37 -15.85 20.15
C ASP A 110 -4.83 -16.12 20.46
N TYR A 111 -5.07 -17.12 21.31
CA TYR A 111 -6.35 -17.26 21.98
C TYR A 111 -6.44 -16.17 23.05
N ASN A 112 -7.10 -15.07 22.73
CA ASN A 112 -7.58 -14.20 23.78
C ASN A 112 -8.51 -15.04 24.68
N GLY A 113 -8.34 -14.98 26.00
CA GLY A 113 -9.11 -15.80 26.97
C GLY A 113 -10.64 -15.69 26.91
N ASN A 114 -11.19 -14.91 25.98
CA ASN A 114 -12.61 -14.74 25.68
C ASN A 114 -13.08 -15.39 24.35
N GLY A 115 -12.25 -16.20 23.68
CA GLY A 115 -12.68 -16.97 22.50
C GLY A 115 -12.88 -16.15 21.19
N GLY A 116 -12.39 -14.92 21.14
CA GLY A 116 -12.41 -14.09 19.93
C GLY A 116 -11.16 -14.30 19.08
N LEU A 117 -11.33 -14.56 17.78
CA LEU A 117 -10.24 -14.58 16.79
C LEU A 117 -9.74 -13.14 16.57
N THR A 118 -8.46 -12.87 16.87
CA THR A 118 -7.79 -11.65 16.41
C THR A 118 -7.40 -11.82 14.95
N SER A 119 -7.89 -10.94 14.08
CA SER A 119 -7.49 -10.92 12.68
C SER A 119 -6.01 -10.53 12.58
N GLN A 120 -5.17 -11.45 12.10
CA GLN A 120 -3.77 -11.16 11.85
C GLN A 120 -3.59 -10.55 10.46
N ARG A 121 -2.73 -9.54 10.37
CA ARG A 121 -2.39 -8.89 9.11
C ARG A 121 -1.41 -9.80 8.37
N LEU A 122 -1.86 -10.41 7.27
CA LEU A 122 -0.98 -11.08 6.34
C LEU A 122 -0.44 -10.08 5.34
N THR A 123 0.89 -10.05 5.17
CA THR A 123 1.50 -9.30 4.08
C THR A 123 1.12 -9.95 2.75
N ALA A 124 0.47 -9.18 1.87
CA ALA A 124 0.16 -9.62 0.51
C ALA A 124 1.43 -9.57 -0.37
N PRO A 125 1.59 -10.48 -1.34
CA PRO A 125 2.68 -10.37 -2.30
C PRO A 125 2.51 -9.12 -3.17
N GLY A 126 3.63 -8.62 -3.70
CA GLY A 126 3.63 -7.61 -4.75
C GLY A 126 3.08 -8.17 -6.06
N LEU A 127 2.90 -7.29 -7.05
CA LEU A 127 2.34 -7.65 -8.36
C LEU A 127 3.19 -8.67 -9.15
N GLY A 128 4.47 -8.83 -8.78
CA GLY A 128 5.37 -9.85 -9.31
C GLY A 128 5.37 -11.18 -8.54
N GLY A 129 4.45 -11.37 -7.58
CA GLY A 129 4.34 -12.63 -6.82
C GLY A 129 5.36 -12.82 -5.71
N THR A 130 6.20 -11.82 -5.42
CA THR A 130 7.21 -11.85 -4.35
C THR A 130 6.80 -10.98 -3.17
N TYR A 131 7.32 -11.30 -1.99
CA TYR A 131 7.14 -10.53 -0.77
C TYR A 131 8.39 -9.69 -0.50
N SER A 132 8.25 -8.67 0.35
CA SER A 132 9.39 -7.94 0.90
C SER A 132 9.07 -7.54 2.34
N PRO A 133 9.99 -7.73 3.31
CA PRO A 133 9.79 -7.31 4.69
C PRO A 133 9.94 -5.79 4.88
N GLY A 134 10.37 -5.04 3.86
CA GLY A 134 10.58 -3.60 3.97
C GLY A 134 11.49 -3.01 2.88
N PRO A 135 12.13 -1.85 3.14
CA PRO A 135 13.10 -1.29 2.21
C PRO A 135 14.37 -2.17 2.17
N CYS A 136 14.80 -2.57 0.97
CA CYS A 136 16.08 -3.27 0.78
C CYS A 136 17.19 -2.27 0.42
N SER A 137 18.42 -2.53 0.88
CA SER A 137 19.60 -1.69 0.64
C SER A 137 20.35 -2.01 -0.66
N SER A 138 20.01 -3.13 -1.30
CA SER A 138 20.61 -3.56 -2.56
C SER A 138 19.58 -4.18 -3.50
N VAL A 139 19.96 -4.24 -4.77
CA VAL A 139 19.23 -4.96 -5.82
C VAL A 139 20.16 -5.89 -6.56
N PHE A 140 19.62 -6.96 -7.10
CA PHE A 140 20.35 -7.90 -7.93
C PHE A 140 19.65 -8.13 -9.27
N PHE A 141 20.40 -8.66 -10.23
CA PHE A 141 19.92 -9.14 -11.51
C PHE A 141 20.95 -10.08 -12.13
N PHE A 142 20.55 -10.78 -13.19
CA PHE A 142 21.44 -11.61 -13.99
C PHE A 142 21.73 -10.93 -15.32
N ASP A 143 23.00 -10.90 -15.69
CA ASP A 143 23.43 -10.41 -16.99
C ASP A 143 22.82 -11.24 -18.12
N ALA A 144 22.31 -10.56 -19.14
CA ALA A 144 21.56 -11.20 -20.21
C ALA A 144 22.42 -12.09 -21.12
N ALA A 145 23.71 -11.79 -21.26
CA ALA A 145 24.60 -12.50 -22.17
C ALA A 145 25.33 -13.66 -21.49
N THR A 146 25.63 -13.53 -20.20
CA THR A 146 26.53 -14.43 -19.46
C THR A 146 25.89 -15.14 -18.28
N ASP A 147 24.66 -14.76 -17.91
CA ASP A 147 23.96 -15.25 -16.70
C ASP A 147 24.73 -14.97 -15.39
N ALA A 148 25.68 -14.02 -15.41
CA ALA A 148 26.40 -13.64 -14.21
C ALA A 148 25.46 -12.92 -13.23
N TYR A 149 25.53 -13.32 -11.96
CA TYR A 149 24.87 -12.60 -10.88
C TYR A 149 25.56 -11.26 -10.64
N ILE A 150 24.79 -10.18 -10.66
CA ILE A 150 25.27 -8.83 -10.35
C ILE A 150 24.40 -8.28 -9.23
N GLU A 151 25.06 -7.74 -8.20
CA GLU A 151 24.41 -7.00 -7.12
C GLU A 151 24.91 -5.56 -7.08
N ILE A 152 23.97 -4.63 -6.97
CA ILE A 152 24.23 -3.22 -6.78
C ILE A 152 23.85 -2.87 -5.34
N ALA A 153 24.85 -2.52 -4.53
CA ALA A 153 24.69 -2.03 -3.17
C ALA A 153 25.33 -0.64 -3.04
N GLY A 154 24.56 0.35 -2.60
CA GLY A 154 25.06 1.70 -2.32
C GLY A 154 25.42 2.56 -3.55
N LEU A 155 25.16 2.09 -4.77
CA LEU A 155 25.31 2.89 -6.00
C LEU A 155 23.94 3.36 -6.52
N ASN A 156 23.93 4.56 -7.08
CA ASN A 156 22.77 5.08 -7.79
C ASN A 156 22.65 4.40 -9.15
N TYR A 157 21.43 4.08 -9.55
CA TYR A 157 21.17 3.52 -10.87
C TYR A 157 19.78 3.95 -11.38
N PHE A 158 19.60 3.88 -12.69
CA PHE A 158 18.28 3.94 -13.30
C PHE A 158 18.16 2.85 -14.37
N VAL A 159 16.92 2.52 -14.74
CA VAL A 159 16.63 1.37 -15.60
C VAL A 159 15.75 1.80 -16.76
N SER A 160 16.03 1.27 -17.94
CA SER A 160 15.20 1.41 -19.13
C SER A 160 14.96 0.03 -19.74
N ASP A 161 13.77 -0.20 -20.29
CA ASP A 161 13.46 -1.43 -21.06
C ASP A 161 13.81 -1.29 -22.55
N GLN A 162 14.58 -0.25 -22.88
CA GLN A 162 15.14 0.09 -24.19
C GLN A 162 16.51 0.75 -24.01
N PRO A 163 17.46 0.57 -24.94
CA PRO A 163 18.73 1.27 -24.86
C PRO A 163 18.50 2.77 -25.04
N LEU A 164 19.10 3.56 -24.15
CA LEU A 164 19.10 5.01 -24.26
C LEU A 164 20.36 5.49 -24.97
N ALA A 165 20.23 6.53 -25.79
CA ALA A 165 21.34 7.18 -26.48
C ALA A 165 22.16 8.07 -25.52
N VAL A 166 22.70 7.48 -24.44
CA VAL A 166 23.57 8.17 -23.49
C VAL A 166 25.02 7.76 -23.69
N LYS A 167 25.94 8.69 -23.42
CA LYS A 167 27.38 8.48 -23.54
C LYS A 167 27.89 7.59 -22.39
N SER A 168 27.66 6.29 -22.52
CA SER A 168 28.10 5.27 -21.57
C SER A 168 28.40 3.97 -22.31
N GLU A 169 29.49 3.31 -21.95
CA GLU A 169 29.84 2.00 -22.51
C GLU A 169 29.20 0.86 -21.69
N PRO A 170 28.83 -0.26 -22.33
CA PRO A 170 28.40 -1.45 -21.61
C PRO A 170 29.56 -1.99 -20.75
N ILE A 171 29.26 -2.30 -19.49
CA ILE A 171 30.20 -2.91 -18.58
C ILE A 171 30.32 -4.38 -18.98
N LYS A 172 31.53 -4.80 -19.36
CA LYS A 172 31.79 -6.17 -19.84
C LYS A 172 32.13 -7.08 -18.67
N ILE A 173 31.46 -8.22 -18.61
CA ILE A 173 31.85 -9.31 -17.73
C ILE A 173 32.95 -10.09 -18.44
N ILE A 174 34.17 -9.97 -17.91
CA ILE A 174 35.26 -10.87 -18.27
C ILE A 174 35.01 -12.17 -17.51
N GLY A 175 34.74 -13.26 -18.22
CA GLY A 175 34.35 -14.53 -17.61
C GLY A 175 35.31 -14.94 -16.50
N ALA A 176 34.76 -15.35 -15.35
CA ALA A 176 35.51 -16.13 -14.38
C ALA A 176 35.62 -17.55 -14.93
N GLN A 177 36.85 -18.08 -14.99
CA GLN A 177 37.12 -19.49 -15.25
C GLN A 177 36.51 -20.37 -14.17
#